data_AF-A0A1H4DMD9-F1
#
_entry.id   AF-A0A1H4DMD9-F1
#
_cell.length_a   1.000
_cell.length_b   1.000
_cell.length_c   1.000
_cell.angle_alpha   90.00
_cell.angle_beta   90.00
_cell.angle_gamma   90.00
#
_symmetry.space_group_name_H-M   'P 1'
#
loop_
_entity.id
_entity.type
_entity.pdbx_description
1 polymer ?
#
loop_
_entity_poly.entity_id
_entity_poly.type
_entity_poly.pdbx_seq_one_letter_code
_entity_poly.pdbx_strand_id
1 'polypeptide(L)'
;MERIVRILNQSGLQTRQYMDRKTGEQRVINTVVLKLTDGTDTFLGEITGERAVNCPKFDPQYIYKVQCSMMVREWNSQQTGEAMQATTIYVDKIGLM
;
A
#
# COMPACT_ATOMS: atom_id res chain seq x y z
N MET A 1 -7.38 9.75 5.60
CA MET A 1 -8.84 9.60 5.37
C MET A 1 -9.30 8.29 5.99
N GLU A 2 -10.45 8.30 6.64
CA GLU A 2 -11.03 7.10 7.27
C GLU A 2 -12.13 6.51 6.38
N ARG A 3 -12.14 5.19 6.19
CA ARG A 3 -13.10 4.47 5.35
C ARG A 3 -13.52 3.15 5.98
N ILE A 4 -14.75 2.76 5.70
CA ILE A 4 -15.31 1.44 6.05
C ILE A 4 -15.21 0.58 4.80
N VAL A 5 -14.54 -0.57 4.89
CA VAL A 5 -14.23 -1.41 3.73
C VAL A 5 -14.31 -2.89 4.06
N ARG A 6 -14.47 -3.71 3.03
CA ARG A 6 -14.16 -5.14 3.04
C ARG A 6 -12.81 -5.37 2.37
N ILE A 7 -12.07 -6.37 2.86
CA ILE A 7 -10.79 -6.79 2.29
C ILE A 7 -11.06 -7.97 1.35
N LEU A 8 -11.01 -7.72 0.04
CA LEU A 8 -11.29 -8.71 -1.00
C LEU A 8 -10.11 -9.66 -1.23
N ASN A 9 -8.89 -9.14 -1.11
CA ASN A 9 -7.67 -9.91 -1.30
C ASN A 9 -6.53 -9.29 -0.48
N GLN A 10 -5.64 -10.15 0.01
CA GLN A 10 -4.41 -9.77 0.68
C GLN A 10 -3.25 -10.56 0.05
N SER A 11 -2.25 -9.83 -0.46
CA SER A 11 -1.05 -10.45 -1.00
C SER A 11 -0.22 -11.15 0.09
N GLY A 12 0.73 -11.99 -0.32
CA GLY A 12 1.86 -12.33 0.54
C GLY A 12 2.75 -11.11 0.83
N LEU A 13 3.69 -11.28 1.76
CA LEU A 13 4.76 -10.31 1.98
C LEU A 13 5.60 -10.18 0.71
N GLN A 14 5.76 -8.96 0.22
CA GLN A 14 6.64 -8.64 -0.90
C GLN A 14 7.83 -7.84 -0.38
N THR A 15 9.03 -8.18 -0.84
CA THR A 15 10.27 -7.51 -0.44
C THR A 15 10.94 -6.95 -1.68
N ARG A 16 11.19 -5.63 -1.71
CA ARG A 16 11.81 -4.95 -2.84
C ARG A 16 13.01 -4.16 -2.37
N GLN A 17 14.09 -4.22 -3.12
CA GLN A 17 15.26 -3.37 -2.89
C GLN A 17 15.07 -2.06 -3.65
N TYR A 18 15.46 -0.94 -3.03
CA TYR A 18 15.49 0.37 -3.67
C TYR A 18 16.71 1.15 -3.22
N MET A 19 17.22 2.05 -4.06
CA MET A 19 18.27 2.98 -3.68
C MET A 19 17.63 4.24 -3.07
N ASP A 20 18.00 4.56 -1.84
CA ASP A 20 17.55 5.78 -1.19
C ASP A 20 18.19 6.98 -1.90
N ARG A 21 17.37 7.84 -2.51
CA ARG A 21 17.87 9.01 -3.25
C ARG A 21 18.58 10.04 -2.38
N LYS A 22 18.35 10.04 -1.06
CA LYS A 22 18.97 11.00 -0.14
C LYS A 22 20.31 10.51 0.38
N THR A 23 20.44 9.22 0.66
CA THR A 23 21.67 8.65 1.26
C THR A 23 22.53 7.88 0.27
N GLY A 24 21.98 7.51 -0.89
CA GLY A 24 22.65 6.64 -1.87
C GLY A 24 22.72 5.17 -1.45
N GLU A 25 22.19 4.82 -0.28
CA GLU A 25 22.26 3.47 0.26
C GLU A 25 21.19 2.55 -0.34
N GLN A 26 21.53 1.28 -0.51
CA GLN A 26 20.57 0.24 -0.85
C GLN A 26 19.72 -0.09 0.38
N ARG A 27 18.41 0.11 0.25
CA ARG A 27 17.42 -0.17 1.28
C ARG A 27 16.43 -1.22 0.81
N VAL A 28 15.76 -1.82 1.77
CA VAL A 28 14.71 -2.82 1.55
C VAL A 28 13.38 -2.25 2.01
N ILE A 29 12.36 -2.38 1.18
CA ILE A 29 10.97 -2.10 1.55
C ILE A 29 10.17 -3.41 1.52
N ASN A 30 9.54 -3.70 2.65
CA ASN A 30 8.58 -4.76 2.79
C ASN A 30 7.18 -4.19 2.58
N THR A 31 6.35 -4.87 1.78
CA THR A 31 4.99 -4.43 1.46
C THR A 31 3.99 -5.58 1.48
N VAL A 32 2.76 -5.28 1.89
CA VAL A 32 1.58 -6.15 1.72
C VAL A 32 0.52 -5.31 1.03
N VAL A 33 -0.04 -5.83 -0.06
CA VAL A 33 -1.07 -5.16 -0.85
C VAL A 33 -2.44 -5.73 -0.48
N LEU A 34 -3.37 -4.84 -0.19
CA LEU A 34 -4.78 -5.16 0.08
C LEU A 34 -5.64 -4.64 -1.07
N LYS A 35 -6.53 -5.50 -1.58
CA LYS A 35 -7.63 -5.07 -2.45
C LYS A 35 -8.83 -4.77 -1.56
N LEU A 36 -9.23 -3.50 -1.50
CA LEU A 36 -10.26 -2.98 -0.61
C LEU A 36 -11.48 -2.55 -1.41
N THR A 37 -12.67 -2.68 -0.84
CA THR A 37 -13.90 -2.12 -1.40
C THR A 37 -14.80 -1.54 -0.33
N ASP A 38 -15.45 -0.43 -0.60
CA ASP A 38 -16.54 0.12 0.23
C ASP A 38 -17.94 -0.37 -0.22
N GLY A 39 -17.99 -1.27 -1.22
CA GLY A 39 -19.21 -1.77 -1.83
C GLY A 39 -19.61 -1.04 -3.11
N THR A 40 -19.00 0.11 -3.40
CA THR A 40 -19.19 0.84 -4.68
C THR A 40 -17.89 0.80 -5.48
N ASP A 41 -16.79 1.27 -4.88
CA ASP A 41 -15.50 1.34 -5.51
C ASP A 41 -14.55 0.26 -4.99
N THR A 42 -13.53 -0.04 -5.78
CA THR A 42 -12.45 -0.93 -5.38
C THR A 42 -11.11 -0.24 -5.58
N PHE A 43 -10.23 -0.33 -4.59
CA PHE A 43 -8.91 0.29 -4.64
C PHE A 43 -7.86 -0.61 -4.01
N LEU A 44 -6.59 -0.37 -4.38
CA LEU A 44 -5.44 -1.05 -3.80
C LEU A 44 -4.84 -0.18 -2.71
N GLY A 45 -4.63 -0.77 -1.54
CA GLY A 45 -3.94 -0.15 -0.41
C GLY A 45 -2.66 -0.92 -0.08
N GLU A 46 -1.58 -0.21 0.25
CA GLU A 46 -0.30 -0.80 0.61
C GLU A 46 -0.02 -0.60 2.11
N ILE A 47 0.30 -1.68 2.81
CA ILE A 47 0.96 -1.64 4.11
C ILE A 47 2.46 -1.79 3.86
N THR A 48 3.28 -0.94 4.47
CA THR A 48 4.74 -0.94 4.25
C THR A 48 5.54 -1.06 5.56
N GLY A 49 6.82 -1.41 5.43
CA GLY A 49 7.76 -1.46 6.55
C GLY A 49 7.51 -2.64 7.49
N GLU A 50 7.77 -2.43 8.78
CA GLU A 50 7.60 -3.46 9.82
C GLU A 50 6.15 -3.95 9.94
N ARG A 51 5.18 -3.04 9.72
CA ARG A 51 3.75 -3.39 9.72
C ARG A 51 3.38 -4.37 8.60
N ALA A 52 4.12 -4.36 7.48
CA ALA A 52 3.91 -5.34 6.42
C ALA A 52 4.41 -6.73 6.84
N VAL A 53 5.56 -6.80 7.52
CA VAL A 53 6.13 -8.05 8.05
C VAL A 53 5.19 -8.70 9.07
N ASN A 54 4.62 -7.88 9.96
CA ASN A 54 3.71 -8.32 11.02
C ASN A 54 2.23 -8.23 10.62
N CYS A 55 1.92 -8.16 9.32
CA CYS A 55 0.55 -8.00 8.85
C CYS A 55 -0.25 -9.28 9.12
N PRO A 56 -1.33 -9.23 9.93
CA PRO A 56 -2.16 -10.40 10.13
C PRO A 56 -2.89 -10.77 8.84
N LYS A 57 -3.44 -11.98 8.80
CA LYS A 57 -4.41 -12.36 7.76
C LYS A 57 -5.77 -11.77 8.11
N PHE A 58 -6.33 -11.00 7.20
CA PHE A 58 -7.68 -10.48 7.36
C PHE A 58 -8.70 -11.41 6.72
N ASP A 59 -9.81 -11.64 7.42
CA ASP A 59 -10.94 -12.42 6.91
C ASP A 59 -11.81 -11.56 5.97
N PRO A 60 -12.04 -11.99 4.70
CA PRO A 60 -12.87 -11.28 3.74
C PRO A 60 -14.37 -11.15 4.09
N GLN A 61 -14.85 -11.90 5.08
CA GLN A 61 -16.24 -11.83 5.54
C GLN A 61 -16.50 -10.66 6.49
N TYR A 62 -15.46 -10.09 7.11
CA TYR A 62 -15.61 -8.95 8.01
C TYR A 62 -15.56 -7.59 7.28
N ILE A 63 -16.13 -6.61 7.97
CA ILE A 63 -16.04 -5.20 7.64
C ILE A 63 -14.99 -4.56 8.55
N TYR A 64 -14.09 -3.79 7.96
CA TYR A 64 -12.99 -3.13 8.63
C TYR A 64 -13.11 -1.63 8.51
N LYS A 65 -12.60 -0.97 9.53
CA LYS A 65 -12.34 0.47 9.53
C LYS A 65 -10.88 0.69 9.20
N VAL A 66 -10.60 1.38 8.09
CA VAL A 66 -9.24 1.67 7.62
C VAL A 66 -8.97 3.17 7.65
N GLN A 67 -7.76 3.53 8.06
CA GLN A 67 -7.22 4.87 7.86
C GLN A 67 -6.15 4.79 6.78
N CYS A 68 -6.30 5.62 5.76
CA CYS A 68 -5.40 5.65 4.61
C CYS A 68 -4.85 7.05 4.34
N SER A 69 -3.65 7.10 3.80
CA SER A 69 -3.02 8.28 3.22
C SER A 69 -2.78 8.04 1.74
N MET A 70 -2.80 9.11 0.94
CA MET A 70 -2.56 9.03 -0.50
C MET A 70 -1.30 9.82 -0.82
N MET A 71 -0.38 9.20 -1.54
CA MET A 71 0.84 9.82 -2.02
C MET A 71 0.88 9.74 -3.54
N VAL A 72 1.09 10.87 -4.17
CA VAL A 72 1.37 10.95 -5.60
C VAL A 72 2.89 11.08 -5.75
N ARG A 73 3.48 10.20 -6.53
CA ARG A 73 4.91 10.19 -6.84
C ARG A 73 5.10 10.51 -8.30
N GLU A 74 6.00 11.45 -8.56
CA GLU A 74 6.38 11.86 -9.90
C GLU A 74 7.85 11.53 -10.12
N TRP A 75 8.17 11.01 -11.30
CA TRP A 75 9.54 10.75 -11.72
C TRP A 75 9.64 10.75 -13.24
N ASN A 76 10.82 11.05 -13.78
CA ASN A 76 11.07 10.85 -15.20
C ASN A 76 11.45 9.40 -15.45
N SER A 77 10.82 8.78 -16.45
CA SER A 77 11.15 7.44 -16.92
C SER A 77 12.63 7.37 -17.32
N GLN A 78 13.37 6.40 -16.78
CA GLN A 78 14.78 6.20 -17.16
C GLN A 78 14.91 5.65 -18.59
N GLN A 79 13.85 5.06 -19.14
CA GLN A 79 13.84 4.50 -20.51
C GLN A 79 13.43 5.54 -21.55
N THR A 80 12.40 6.34 -21.27
CA THR A 80 11.79 7.24 -22.27
C THR A 80 12.02 8.73 -21.98
N GLY A 81 12.47 9.10 -20.77
CA GLY A 81 12.64 10.49 -20.35
C GLY A 81 11.33 11.22 -20.02
N GLU A 82 10.18 10.60 -20.26
CA GLU A 82 8.85 11.19 -20.02
C GLU A 82 8.53 11.30 -18.54
N ALA A 83 7.74 12.33 -18.19
CA ALA A 83 7.21 12.50 -16.84
C ALA A 83 6.17 11.42 -16.55
N MET A 84 6.45 10.61 -15.52
CA MET A 84 5.58 9.56 -15.02
C MET A 84 5.02 9.96 -13.67
N GLN A 85 3.79 9.54 -13.40
CA GLN A 85 3.14 9.72 -12.12
C GLN A 85 2.53 8.40 -11.66
N ALA A 86 2.62 8.10 -10.36
CA ALA A 86 1.86 7.03 -9.73
C ALA A 86 1.24 7.50 -8.42
N THR A 87 -0.02 7.12 -8.24
CA THR A 87 -0.76 7.31 -6.99
C THR A 87 -0.69 6.03 -6.19
N THR A 88 -0.17 6.12 -4.97
CA THR A 88 -0.14 5.03 -4.00
C THR A 88 -1.01 5.38 -2.81
N ILE A 89 -1.90 4.48 -2.43
CA ILE A 89 -2.69 4.58 -1.20
C ILE A 89 -2.00 3.73 -0.14
N TYR A 90 -1.58 4.34 0.95
CA TYR A 90 -1.02 3.64 2.11
C TYR A 90 -2.10 3.38 3.14
N VAL A 91 -2.10 2.18 3.73
CA VAL A 91 -3.01 1.81 4.81
C VAL A 91 -2.31 2.02 6.16
N ASP A 92 -2.61 3.14 6.80
CA ASP A 92 -1.97 3.62 8.02
C ASP A 92 -2.48 2.90 9.27
N LYS A 93 -3.76 2.52 9.29
CA LYS A 93 -4.37 1.71 10.38
C LYS A 93 -5.51 0.85 9.85
N ILE A 94 -5.73 -0.31 10.47
CA ILE A 94 -6.86 -1.20 10.23
C ILE A 94 -7.39 -1.65 11.59
N GLY A 95 -8.70 -1.52 11.80
CA GLY A 95 -9.41 -2.04 12.96
C GLY A 95 -10.67 -2.77 12.54
N LEU A 96 -11.13 -3.69 13.39
CA LEU A 96 -12.49 -4.22 13.28
C LEU A 96 -13.49 -3.10 13.59
N MET A 97 -14.65 -3.14 12.91
CA MET A 97 -15.78 -2.29 13.27
C MET A 97 -16.43 -2.79 14.56
#